data_AF-A0A945SMV4-F1
#
_entry.id   AF-A0A945SMV4-F1
#
_cell.length_a   1.000
_cell.length_b   1.000
_cell.length_c   1.000
_cell.angle_alpha   90.00
_cell.angle_beta   90.00
_cell.angle_gamma   90.00
#
_symmetry.space_group_name_H-M   'P 1'
#
loop_
_entity.id
_entity.type
_entity.pdbx_description
1 polymer ?
#
loop_
_entity_poly.entity_id
_entity_poly.type
_entity_poly.pdbx_seq_one_letter_code
_entity_poly.pdbx_strand_id
1 'polypeptide(L)'
;MVTSHFYVGIKCDIGWLNQKSRLSPTSDGKNIYTLSKQIFDDTWNGEGIHQVQVTALDPTALQHQQFDLFTDTVEPNASLNSAIDKINQRYGEFTVAPASIMDRSNMPNVISPAWRPSGHRKTI
;
A
#
# COMPACT_ATOMS: atom_id res chain seq x y z
N MET A 1 -1.47 12.52 -4.94
CA MET A 1 -0.40 12.06 -5.85
C MET A 1 -0.84 10.72 -6.42
N VAL A 2 -0.54 10.43 -7.67
CA VAL A 2 -0.84 9.16 -8.35
C VAL A 2 0.41 8.65 -9.05
N THR A 3 0.49 7.35 -9.33
CA THR A 3 1.51 6.80 -10.22
C THR A 3 0.95 5.68 -11.07
N SER A 4 1.55 5.48 -12.24
CA SER A 4 1.34 4.29 -13.06
C SER A 4 2.39 3.20 -12.81
N HIS A 5 3.49 3.48 -12.12
CA HIS A 5 4.60 2.54 -11.96
C HIS A 5 4.73 2.08 -10.52
N PHE A 6 4.79 0.77 -10.32
CA PHE A 6 4.92 0.16 -9.00
C PHE A 6 6.04 -0.85 -9.00
N TYR A 7 6.85 -0.84 -7.95
CA TYR A 7 7.76 -1.91 -7.58
C TYR A 7 7.09 -2.76 -6.50
N VAL A 8 7.05 -4.07 -6.72
CA VAL A 8 6.62 -5.05 -5.73
C VAL A 8 7.74 -6.05 -5.55
N GLY A 9 8.14 -6.32 -4.32
CA GLY A 9 9.20 -7.28 -4.04
C GLY A 9 9.03 -7.96 -2.70
N ILE A 10 9.49 -9.21 -2.64
CA ILE A 10 9.61 -10.02 -1.44
C ILE A 10 11.08 -10.39 -1.24
N LYS A 11 11.55 -10.29 0.01
CA LYS A 11 12.91 -10.66 0.39
C LYS A 11 12.91 -12.04 1.01
N CYS A 12 13.62 -12.96 0.38
CA CYS A 12 13.83 -14.33 0.81
C CYS A 12 15.33 -14.54 1.12
N ASP A 13 15.72 -15.76 1.49
CA ASP A 13 17.11 -16.10 1.82
C ASP A 13 18.07 -15.85 0.64
N ILE A 14 17.60 -16.09 -0.59
CA ILE A 14 18.37 -15.91 -1.82
C ILE A 14 18.43 -14.44 -2.30
N GLY A 15 17.76 -13.52 -1.60
CA GLY A 15 17.70 -12.10 -1.96
C GLY A 15 16.28 -11.63 -2.31
N TRP A 16 16.20 -10.64 -3.20
CA TRP A 16 14.93 -10.01 -3.58
C TRP A 16 14.32 -10.67 -4.82
N LEU A 17 13.15 -11.27 -4.66
CA LEU A 17 12.25 -11.60 -5.76
C LEU A 17 11.36 -10.38 -6.00
N ASN A 18 11.49 -9.72 -7.14
CA ASN A 18 10.81 -8.45 -7.39
C ASN A 18 10.38 -8.27 -8.83
N GLN A 19 9.40 -7.38 -9.01
CA GLN A 19 8.86 -7.02 -10.30
C GLN A 19 8.48 -5.53 -10.31
N LYS A 20 8.74 -4.88 -11.45
CA LYS A 20 8.18 -3.56 -11.76
C LYS A 20 7.00 -3.75 -12.70
N SER A 21 5.85 -3.22 -12.31
CA SER A 21 4.61 -3.34 -13.07
C SER A 21 3.98 -1.98 -13.30
N ARG A 22 3.20 -1.89 -14.38
CA ARG A 22 2.50 -0.68 -14.77
C ARG A 22 0.99 -0.89 -14.65
N LEU A 23 0.30 0.10 -14.08
CA LEU A 23 -1.16 0.21 -14.07
C LEU A 23 -1.59 1.52 -14.77
N SER A 24 -2.89 1.64 -15.02
CA SER A 24 -3.49 2.97 -15.16
C SER A 24 -3.13 3.81 -13.93
N PRO A 25 -2.79 5.10 -14.10
CA PRO A 25 -2.35 5.90 -12.97
C PRO A 25 -3.36 5.91 -11.83
N THR A 26 -2.92 5.52 -10.64
CA THR A 26 -3.82 5.31 -9.52
C THR A 26 -3.17 5.66 -8.19
N SER A 27 -4.01 5.95 -7.21
CA SER A 27 -3.67 5.95 -5.78
C SER A 27 -4.63 5.05 -4.99
N ASP A 28 -5.44 4.24 -5.68
CA ASP A 28 -6.44 3.39 -5.05
C ASP A 28 -5.78 2.15 -4.43
N GLY A 29 -5.95 1.99 -3.12
CA GLY A 29 -5.32 0.90 -2.37
C GLY A 29 -5.77 -0.50 -2.82
N LYS A 30 -6.99 -0.65 -3.34
CA LYS A 30 -7.50 -1.95 -3.83
C LYS A 30 -6.82 -2.34 -5.14
N ASN A 31 -6.61 -1.39 -6.06
CA ASN A 31 -5.87 -1.63 -7.29
C ASN A 31 -4.42 -2.04 -6.98
N ILE A 32 -3.76 -1.29 -6.09
CA ILE A 32 -2.37 -1.56 -5.67
C ILE A 32 -2.25 -2.94 -4.98
N TYR A 33 -3.19 -3.27 -4.09
CA TYR A 33 -3.23 -4.57 -3.42
C TYR A 33 -3.42 -5.71 -4.43
N THR A 34 -4.33 -5.55 -5.39
CA THR A 34 -4.62 -6.58 -6.40
C THR A 34 -3.39 -6.87 -7.25
N LEU A 35 -2.70 -5.84 -7.73
CA LEU A 35 -1.44 -5.98 -8.44
C LEU A 35 -0.37 -6.69 -7.58
N SER A 36 -0.22 -6.24 -6.33
CA SER A 36 0.79 -6.79 -5.43
C SER A 36 0.53 -8.26 -5.12
N LYS A 37 -0.74 -8.64 -4.96
CA LYS A 37 -1.16 -10.03 -4.74
C LYS A 37 -0.88 -10.88 -5.97
N GLN A 38 -1.19 -10.41 -7.18
CA GLN A 38 -0.87 -11.14 -8.41
C GLN A 38 0.63 -11.44 -8.52
N ILE A 39 1.47 -10.41 -8.33
CA ILE A 39 2.93 -10.59 -8.35
C ILE A 39 3.39 -11.56 -7.26
N PHE A 40 2.81 -11.46 -6.07
CA PHE A 40 3.12 -12.37 -4.97
C PHE A 40 2.79 -13.83 -5.33
N ASP A 41 1.56 -14.08 -5.80
CA ASP A 41 1.08 -15.42 -6.17
C ASP A 41 1.91 -16.01 -7.33
N ASP A 42 2.42 -15.17 -8.25
CA ASP A 42 3.24 -15.60 -9.40
C ASP A 42 4.71 -15.86 -9.04
N THR A 43 5.26 -15.18 -8.03
CA THR A 43 6.71 -15.21 -7.73
C THR A 43 7.08 -16.04 -6.50
N TRP A 44 6.17 -16.19 -5.54
CA TRP A 44 6.45 -16.89 -4.29
C TRP A 44 6.19 -18.40 -4.43
N ASN A 45 7.17 -19.23 -4.03
CA ASN A 45 7.07 -20.70 -4.14
C ASN A 45 7.10 -21.39 -2.76
N GLY A 46 6.77 -20.67 -1.69
CA GLY A 46 6.73 -21.22 -0.33
C GLY A 46 7.99 -20.97 0.51
N GLU A 47 8.94 -20.18 0.01
CA GLU A 47 10.13 -19.78 0.77
C GLU A 47 9.78 -18.87 1.97
N GLY A 48 10.65 -18.83 2.97
CA GLY A 48 10.51 -17.88 4.08
C GLY A 48 10.62 -16.42 3.59
N ILE A 49 9.69 -15.57 4.02
CA ILE A 49 9.65 -14.16 3.65
C ILE A 49 10.08 -13.31 4.85
N HIS A 50 11.16 -12.54 4.65
CA HIS A 50 11.71 -11.65 5.66
C HIS A 50 11.18 -10.22 5.53
N GLN A 51 10.81 -9.81 4.33
CA GLN A 51 10.36 -8.46 4.04
C GLN A 51 9.46 -8.45 2.80
N VAL A 52 8.44 -7.61 2.81
CA VAL A 52 7.62 -7.26 1.65
C VAL A 52 7.78 -5.76 1.39
N GLN A 53 7.94 -5.39 0.13
CA GLN A 53 8.05 -4.00 -0.31
C GLN A 53 7.06 -3.74 -1.45
N VAL A 54 6.24 -2.73 -1.27
CA VAL A 54 5.40 -2.14 -2.33
C VAL A 54 5.78 -0.67 -2.41
N THR A 55 6.16 -0.19 -3.58
CA THR A 55 6.65 1.18 -3.76
C THR A 55 6.06 1.79 -5.01
N ALA A 56 5.38 2.91 -4.84
CA ALA A 56 5.00 3.80 -5.94
C ALA A 56 6.25 4.46 -6.49
N LEU A 57 6.58 4.18 -7.75
CA LEU A 57 7.72 4.79 -8.45
C LEU A 57 7.26 6.08 -9.12
N ASP A 58 8.05 7.15 -8.99
CA ASP A 58 7.83 8.44 -9.65
C ASP A 58 6.40 9.00 -9.50
N PRO A 59 5.87 9.16 -8.27
CA PRO A 59 4.53 9.70 -8.07
C PRO A 59 4.43 11.15 -8.57
N THR A 60 3.36 11.46 -9.29
CA THR A 60 3.08 12.80 -9.82
C THR A 60 1.76 13.35 -9.26
N ALA A 61 1.59 14.67 -9.31
CA ALA A 61 0.31 15.27 -8.95
C ALA A 61 -0.74 14.92 -10.02
N LEU A 62 -1.99 14.69 -9.60
CA LEU A 62 -3.08 14.32 -10.51
C LEU A 62 -3.28 15.36 -11.63
N GLN A 63 -3.07 16.64 -11.32
CA GLN A 63 -3.17 17.77 -12.25
C GLN A 63 -2.11 17.74 -13.36
N HIS A 64 -0.99 17.03 -13.16
CA HIS A 64 0.10 16.91 -14.12
C HIS A 64 0.03 15.61 -14.93
N GLN A 65 -1.08 14.89 -14.87
CA GLN A 65 -1.28 13.71 -15.70
C GLN A 65 -2.21 14.00 -16.87
N GLN A 66 -1.74 13.59 -18.05
CA GLN A 66 -2.57 13.47 -19.22
C GLN A 66 -3.28 12.12 -19.15
N PHE A 67 -4.60 12.15 -19.06
CA PHE A 67 -5.41 10.94 -19.19
C PHE A 67 -5.36 10.44 -20.63
N ASP A 68 -5.37 9.12 -20.78
CA ASP A 68 -5.51 8.52 -22.10
C ASP A 68 -6.93 8.78 -22.63
N LEU A 69 -7.03 9.05 -23.93
CA LEU A 69 -8.27 9.50 -24.60
C LEU A 69 -9.40 8.47 -24.49
N PHE A 70 -9.05 7.19 -24.33
CA PHE A 70 -9.98 6.07 -24.28
C PHE A 70 -10.11 5.43 -22.90
N THR A 71 -9.47 5.99 -21.88
CA THR A 71 -9.56 5.46 -20.51
C THR A 71 -10.62 6.24 -19.73
N ASP A 72 -11.51 5.53 -19.04
CA ASP A 72 -12.44 6.17 -18.11
C ASP A 72 -11.64 6.98 -17.07
N THR A 73 -11.86 8.29 -17.08
CA THR A 73 -11.02 9.28 -16.40
C THR A 73 -11.20 9.30 -14.88
N VAL A 74 -12.21 8.59 -14.38
CA VAL A 74 -12.60 8.62 -12.97
C VAL A 74 -12.29 7.26 -12.36
N GLU A 75 -11.34 7.26 -11.41
CA GLU A 75 -11.20 6.16 -10.46
C GLU A 75 -12.58 5.89 -9.82
N PRO A 76 -13.21 4.73 -10.07
CA PRO A 76 -14.63 4.52 -9.74
C PRO A 76 -14.91 4.66 -8.24
N ASN A 77 -13.90 4.44 -7.40
CA ASN A 77 -13.99 4.53 -5.95
C ASN A 77 -13.55 5.89 -5.39
N ALA A 78 -13.23 6.90 -6.21
CA ALA A 78 -12.67 8.17 -5.72
C ALA A 78 -13.57 8.88 -4.69
N SER A 79 -14.88 8.93 -4.94
CA SER A 79 -15.86 9.54 -4.04
C SER A 79 -15.98 8.77 -2.73
N LEU A 80 -16.01 7.43 -2.81
CA LEU A 80 -16.03 6.54 -1.66
C LEU A 80 -14.78 6.68 -0.81
N ASN A 81 -13.60 6.63 -1.43
CA ASN A 81 -12.31 6.80 -0.77
C ASN A 81 -12.24 8.15 -0.05
N SER A 82 -12.67 9.24 -0.72
CA SER A 82 -12.75 10.56 -0.10
C SER A 82 -13.69 10.61 1.11
N ALA A 83 -14.82 9.90 1.07
CA ALA A 83 -15.74 9.82 2.21
C ALA A 83 -15.11 9.06 3.38
N ILE A 84 -14.46 7.92 3.11
CA ILE A 84 -13.74 7.13 4.12
C ILE A 84 -12.63 7.97 4.76
N ASP A 85 -11.85 8.70 3.96
CA ASP A 85 -10.77 9.56 4.45
C ASP A 85 -11.30 10.66 5.37
N LYS A 86 -12.41 11.33 5.00
CA LYS A 86 -13.03 12.35 5.84
C LYS A 86 -13.52 11.79 7.18
N ILE A 87 -14.08 10.59 7.19
CA ILE A 87 -14.52 9.91 8.41
C ILE A 87 -13.31 9.60 9.29
N ASN A 88 -12.27 8.99 8.72
CA ASN A 88 -11.05 8.62 9.45
C ASN A 88 -10.28 9.85 9.98
N GLN A 89 -10.25 10.95 9.22
CA GLN A 89 -9.66 12.21 9.68
C GLN A 89 -10.40 12.80 10.89
N ARG A 90 -11.73 12.68 10.92
CA ARG A 90 -12.56 13.24 11.99
C ARG A 90 -12.62 12.38 13.25
N TYR A 91 -12.66 11.06 13.10
CA TYR A 91 -12.96 10.13 14.20
C TYR A 91 -11.77 9.25 14.61
N GLY A 92 -10.64 9.34 13.89
CA GLY A 92 -9.43 8.56 14.15
C GLY A 92 -9.12 7.60 13.01
N GLU A 93 -7.83 7.31 12.83
CA GLU A 93 -7.35 6.42 11.78
C GLU A 93 -8.02 5.04 11.88
N PHE A 94 -8.48 4.53 10.72
CA PHE A 94 -9.15 3.23 10.61
C PHE A 94 -10.46 3.09 11.40
N THR A 95 -11.16 4.20 11.67
CA THR A 95 -12.57 4.16 12.13
C THR A 95 -13.44 3.39 11.13
N VAL A 96 -13.21 3.63 9.84
CA VAL A 96 -13.76 2.83 8.74
C VAL A 96 -12.58 2.27 7.94
N ALA A 97 -12.60 0.96 7.73
CA ALA A 97 -11.56 0.25 7.02
C ALA A 97 -12.14 -0.97 6.27
N PRO A 98 -11.45 -1.47 5.24
CA PRO A 98 -11.81 -2.73 4.60
C PRO A 98 -11.83 -3.88 5.61
N ALA A 99 -12.80 -4.79 5.48
CA ALA A 99 -12.92 -5.95 6.38
C ALA A 99 -11.69 -6.88 6.32
N SER A 100 -10.93 -6.86 5.22
CA SER A 100 -9.69 -7.65 5.09
C SER A 100 -8.60 -7.29 6.10
N ILE A 101 -8.71 -6.14 6.79
CA ILE A 101 -7.76 -5.72 7.83
C ILE A 101 -8.38 -5.69 9.23
N MET A 102 -9.52 -6.36 9.44
CA MET A 102 -10.22 -6.39 10.73
C MET A 102 -9.36 -7.00 11.86
N ASP A 103 -8.64 -8.07 11.57
CA ASP A 103 -7.77 -8.77 12.54
C ASP A 103 -6.30 -8.34 12.42
N ARG A 104 -6.06 -7.09 12.04
CA ARG A 104 -4.70 -6.55 11.97
C ARG A 104 -4.02 -6.59 13.34
N SER A 105 -2.69 -6.72 13.33
CA SER A 105 -1.92 -6.62 14.56
C SER A 105 -2.11 -5.25 15.21
N ASN A 106 -2.17 -5.22 16.53
CA ASN A 106 -2.33 -3.99 17.31
C ASN A 106 -1.04 -3.15 17.38
N MET A 107 -0.18 -3.24 16.35
CA MET A 107 1.11 -2.55 16.28
C MET A 107 0.88 -1.04 16.27
N PRO A 108 1.29 -0.31 17.32
CA PRO A 108 1.09 1.12 17.35
C PRO A 108 2.09 1.82 16.43
N ASN A 109 1.64 2.94 15.86
CA ASN A 109 2.42 3.81 14.98
C ASN A 109 3.63 4.47 15.66
N VAL A 110 3.82 4.26 16.97
CA VAL A 110 4.88 4.89 17.77
C VAL A 110 5.69 3.82 18.50
N ILE A 111 6.99 3.81 18.22
CA ILE A 111 7.96 3.12 19.07
C ILE A 111 8.23 3.97 20.31
N SER A 112 8.30 3.31 21.45
CA SER A 112 8.67 4.00 22.70
C SER A 112 10.14 4.43 22.64
N PRO A 113 10.46 5.65 23.07
CA PRO A 113 11.83 6.14 23.07
C PRO A 113 12.71 5.31 24.01
N ALA A 114 14.01 5.22 23.72
CA ALA A 114 14.94 4.31 24.38
C ALA A 114 14.98 4.45 25.91
N TRP A 115 14.71 5.64 26.44
CA TRP A 115 14.71 5.93 27.88
C TRP A 115 13.42 5.49 28.60
N ARG A 116 12.34 5.17 27.89
CA ARG A 116 11.08 4.73 28.51
C ARG A 116 11.19 3.25 28.88
N PRO A 117 10.99 2.86 30.15
CA PRO A 117 11.20 1.48 30.59
C PRO A 117 10.32 0.48 29.83
N SER A 118 9.06 0.85 29.63
CA SER A 118 8.03 0.06 28.95
C SER A 118 7.50 0.74 27.69
N GLY A 119 6.89 -0.08 26.83
CA GLY A 119 6.22 0.34 25.60
C GLY A 119 6.72 -0.41 24.36
N HIS A 120 6.09 -0.17 23.22
CA HIS A 120 6.35 -0.94 22.00
C HIS A 120 7.76 -0.65 21.47
N ARG A 121 8.59 -1.69 21.38
CA ARG A 121 9.96 -1.63 20.84
C ARG A 121 9.98 -2.30 19.48
N LYS A 122 10.64 -1.68 18.50
CA LYS A 122 11.07 -2.34 17.26
C LYS A 122 12.57 -2.54 17.35
N THR A 123 13.00 -3.75 17.68
CA THR A 123 14.40 -4.16 17.50
C THR A 123 14.53 -4.52 16.02
N ILE A 124 15.12 -3.63 15.23
CA ILE A 124 15.56 -3.92 13.86
C ILE A 124 16.84 -4.73 13.91
#